data_AF-E9G0D2-F1
#
_entry.id   AF-E9G0D2-F1
#
_cell.length_a   1.000
_cell.length_b   1.000
_cell.length_c   1.000
_cell.angle_alpha   90.00
_cell.angle_beta   90.00
_cell.angle_gamma   90.00
#
_symmetry.space_group_name_H-M   'P 1'
#
loop_
_entity.id
_entity.type
_entity.pdbx_description
1 polymer ?
#
loop_
_entity_poly.entity_id
_entity_poly.type
_entity_poly.pdbx_seq_one_letter_code
_entity_poly.pdbx_strand_id
1 'polypeptide(L)'
;KSSPKRTGIRFPVKKLKFRMLSDYSIDICKDAPVYMAAVLEYLVTEVISFAGEAANARMSKIKPRHLQIVFQNNEELRELMTGEDRSIGKHI
;
A
#
# COMPACT_ATOMS: atom_id res chain seq x y z
N LYS A 1 14.08 23.38 -17.66
CA LYS A 1 13.29 22.17 -17.33
C LYS A 1 13.54 21.81 -15.87
N SER A 2 12.56 22.00 -14.99
CA SER A 2 12.70 21.68 -13.57
C SER A 2 12.85 20.17 -13.38
N SER A 3 13.94 19.75 -12.75
CA SER A 3 14.12 18.39 -12.30
C SER A 3 13.01 18.05 -11.30
N PRO A 4 12.37 16.87 -11.39
CA PRO A 4 11.44 16.45 -10.33
C PRO A 4 12.24 16.35 -9.02
N LYS A 5 11.82 17.09 -7.99
CA LYS A 5 12.33 16.93 -6.62
C LYS A 5 12.32 15.44 -6.31
N ARG A 6 13.47 14.86 -5.98
CA ARG A 6 13.56 13.46 -5.53
C ARG A 6 12.80 13.38 -4.21
N THR A 7 11.62 12.78 -4.22
CA THR A 7 10.70 12.73 -3.07
C THR A 7 11.10 11.67 -2.03
N GLY A 8 12.22 10.97 -2.20
CA GLY A 8 12.64 9.88 -1.30
C GLY A 8 11.79 8.60 -1.44
N ILE A 9 10.75 8.63 -2.26
CA ILE A 9 9.80 7.53 -2.51
C ILE A 9 10.42 6.53 -3.51
N ARG A 10 10.41 5.25 -3.16
CA ARG A 10 10.83 4.12 -4.01
C ARG A 10 9.77 3.77 -5.05
N PHE A 11 8.49 3.95 -4.72
CA PHE A 11 7.38 3.69 -5.64
C PHE A 11 7.43 4.61 -6.87
N PRO A 12 7.10 4.09 -8.08
CA PRO A 12 7.28 4.81 -9.33
C PRO A 12 6.21 5.90 -9.56
N VAL A 13 6.41 7.08 -8.98
CA VAL A 13 5.49 8.25 -9.04
C VAL A 13 5.05 8.58 -10.48
N LYS A 14 5.97 8.56 -11.45
CA LYS A 14 5.63 8.88 -12.86
C LYS A 14 4.65 7.87 -13.44
N LYS A 15 4.83 6.58 -13.15
CA LYS A 15 3.95 5.51 -13.66
C LYS A 15 2.55 5.63 -13.04
N LEU A 16 2.48 5.97 -11.74
CA LEU A 16 1.22 6.26 -11.06
C LEU A 16 0.52 7.48 -11.67
N LYS A 17 1.24 8.57 -11.93
CA LYS A 17 0.68 9.74 -12.64
C LYS A 17 0.05 9.37 -13.98
N PHE A 18 0.75 8.58 -14.80
CA PHE A 18 0.23 8.16 -16.10
C PHE A 18 -1.01 7.27 -15.97
N ARG A 19 -1.03 6.32 -15.03
CA ARG A 19 -2.25 5.53 -14.77
C ARG A 19 -3.40 6.39 -14.27
N MET A 20 -3.15 7.31 -13.35
CA MET A 20 -4.18 8.21 -12.82
C MET A 20 -4.84 9.04 -13.92
N LEU A 21 -4.05 9.54 -14.86
CA LEU A 21 -4.54 10.30 -16.02
C LEU A 21 -5.26 9.44 -17.06
N SER A 22 -4.90 8.16 -17.16
CA SER A 22 -5.54 7.21 -18.08
C SER A 22 -6.89 6.71 -17.54
N ASP A 23 -6.94 6.39 -16.25
CA ASP A 23 -7.99 5.53 -15.70
C ASP A 23 -9.03 6.33 -14.88
N TYR A 24 -8.73 7.55 -14.43
CA TYR A 24 -9.57 8.28 -13.46
C TYR A 24 -9.94 9.70 -13.87
N SER A 25 -9.04 10.49 -14.45
CA SER A 25 -9.29 11.91 -14.74
C SER A 25 -8.41 12.45 -15.86
N ILE A 26 -8.90 13.47 -16.59
CA ILE A 26 -8.17 14.17 -17.66
C ILE A 26 -7.03 15.04 -17.09
N ASP A 27 -7.16 15.50 -15.84
CA ASP A 27 -6.11 16.25 -15.15
C ASP A 27 -6.05 15.87 -13.66
N ILE A 28 -4.87 15.98 -13.06
CA ILE A 28 -4.62 15.69 -11.64
C ILE A 28 -3.66 16.71 -11.03
N CYS A 29 -3.88 17.03 -9.75
CA CYS A 29 -2.94 17.85 -8.98
C CYS A 29 -1.52 17.27 -9.03
N LYS A 30 -0.52 18.15 -9.10
CA LYS A 30 0.90 17.77 -9.20
C LYS A 30 1.35 16.83 -8.09
N ASP A 31 0.80 16.99 -6.89
CA ASP A 31 1.17 16.22 -5.70
C ASP A 31 0.33 14.95 -5.48
N ALA A 32 -0.80 14.81 -6.19
CA ALA A 32 -1.65 13.61 -6.11
C ALA A 32 -0.88 12.29 -6.38
N PRO A 33 -0.06 12.16 -7.44
CA PRO A 33 0.70 10.94 -7.67
C PRO A 33 1.82 10.72 -6.64
N VAL A 34 2.32 11.79 -6.01
CA VAL A 34 3.32 11.69 -4.93
C VAL A 34 2.66 11.14 -3.67
N TYR A 35 1.50 11.69 -3.31
CA TYR A 35 0.71 11.22 -2.18
C TYR A 35 0.30 9.75 -2.35
N MET A 36 -0.23 9.39 -3.52
CA MET A 36 -0.61 8.00 -3.80
C MET A 36 0.59 7.04 -3.72
N ALA A 37 1.75 7.44 -4.24
CA ALA A 37 2.96 6.63 -4.15
C ALA A 37 3.42 6.45 -2.70
N ALA A 38 3.34 7.48 -1.87
CA ALA A 38 3.70 7.41 -0.45
C ALA A 38 2.78 6.46 0.33
N VAL A 39 1.46 6.54 0.12
CA VAL A 39 0.49 5.65 0.77
C VAL A 39 0.72 4.20 0.35
N LEU A 40 0.89 3.94 -0.96
CA LEU A 40 1.19 2.59 -1.44
C LEU A 40 2.50 2.04 -0.88
N GLU A 41 3.53 2.88 -0.81
CA GLU A 41 4.83 2.48 -0.24
C GLU A 41 4.73 2.16 1.24
N TYR A 42 3.98 2.96 2.00
CA TYR A 42 3.70 2.70 3.41
C TYR A 42 3.01 1.35 3.59
N LEU A 43 1.88 1.13 2.91
CA LEU A 43 1.12 -0.11 3.03
C LEU A 43 1.93 -1.36 2.65
N VAL A 44 2.70 -1.27 1.56
CA VAL A 44 3.54 -2.39 1.10
C VAL A 44 4.69 -2.65 2.06
N THR A 45 5.29 -1.61 2.63
CA THR A 45 6.36 -1.75 3.62
C THR A 45 5.85 -2.45 4.88
N GLU A 46 4.67 -2.06 5.36
CA GLU A 46 4.04 -2.65 6.54
C GLU A 46 3.75 -4.14 6.35
N VAL A 47 3.10 -4.48 5.24
CA VAL A 47 2.76 -5.89 4.91
C VAL A 47 4.02 -6.74 4.75
N ILE A 48 5.07 -6.21 4.11
CA ILE A 48 6.33 -6.94 3.94
C ILE A 48 7.05 -7.11 5.28
N SER A 49 7.02 -6.10 6.16
CA SER A 49 7.63 -6.16 7.49
C SER A 49 7.00 -7.29 8.32
N PHE A 50 5.67 -7.31 8.43
CA PHE A 50 4.95 -8.37 9.14
C PHE A 50 5.11 -9.74 8.48
N ALA A 51 5.13 -9.80 7.15
CA ALA A 51 5.33 -11.07 6.45
C ALA A 51 6.76 -11.61 6.64
N GLY A 52 7.74 -10.73 6.83
CA GLY A 52 9.11 -11.08 7.18
C GLY A 52 9.21 -11.65 8.60
N GLU A 53 8.53 -11.04 9.56
CA GLU A 53 8.42 -11.57 10.93
C GLU A 53 7.76 -12.96 10.93
N ALA A 54 6.63 -13.11 10.23
CA ALA A 54 5.92 -14.37 10.09
C ALA A 54 6.72 -15.45 9.32
N ALA A 55 7.67 -15.06 8.48
CA ALA A 55 8.52 -15.99 7.74
C ALA A 55 9.54 -16.71 8.63
N ASN A 56 9.81 -16.21 9.85
CA ASN A 56 10.92 -16.61 10.72
C ASN A 56 12.31 -16.47 10.07
N ALA A 57 13.33 -16.16 10.88
CA ALA A 57 14.71 -15.93 10.42
C ALA A 57 15.36 -17.12 9.66
N ARG A 58 14.76 -18.32 9.71
CA ARG A 58 15.24 -19.51 9.00
C ARG A 58 14.70 -19.64 7.58
N MET A 59 13.68 -18.89 7.18
CA MET A 59 13.18 -18.91 5.80
C MET A 59 13.75 -17.73 5.02
N SER A 60 14.36 -18.00 3.87
CA SER A 60 14.91 -16.99 2.98
C SER A 60 13.87 -16.31 2.07
N LYS A 61 12.61 -16.74 2.13
CA LYS A 61 11.55 -16.31 1.21
C LYS A 61 10.21 -16.12 1.93
N ILE A 62 9.53 -15.03 1.59
CA ILE A 62 8.13 -14.82 1.96
C ILE A 62 7.24 -15.69 1.05
N LYS A 63 6.36 -16.51 1.64
CA LYS A 63 5.40 -17.38 0.94
C LYS A 63 3.97 -16.83 1.12
N PRO A 64 3.01 -17.18 0.25
CA PRO A 64 1.61 -16.77 0.42
C PRO A 64 1.03 -17.06 1.81
N ARG A 65 1.44 -18.16 2.46
CA ARG A 65 1.04 -18.51 3.83
C ARG A 65 1.44 -17.44 4.87
N HIS A 66 2.58 -16.78 4.71
CA HIS A 66 3.00 -15.73 5.65
C HIS A 66 2.09 -14.51 5.54
N LEU A 67 1.70 -14.14 4.32
CA LEU A 67 0.72 -13.07 4.09
C LEU A 67 -0.65 -13.43 4.68
N GLN A 68 -1.10 -14.68 4.53
CA GLN A 68 -2.35 -15.14 5.14
C GLN A 68 -2.33 -15.00 6.67
N ILE A 69 -1.23 -15.34 7.32
CA ILE A 69 -1.07 -15.19 8.78
C ILE A 69 -1.14 -13.70 9.17
N VAL A 70 -0.47 -12.82 8.43
CA VAL A 70 -0.51 -11.37 8.67
C VAL A 70 -1.95 -10.83 8.57
N PHE A 71 -2.70 -11.21 7.53
CA PHE A 71 -4.08 -10.75 7.35
C PHE A 71 -5.06 -11.38 8.36
N GLN A 72 -4.76 -12.55 8.91
CA GLN A 72 -5.59 -13.14 9.95
C GLN A 72 -5.36 -12.49 11.31
N ASN A 73 -4.12 -12.07 11.59
CA ASN A 73 -3.72 -11.52 12.88
C ASN A 73 -3.89 -9.99 12.98
N ASN A 74 -3.97 -9.27 11.86
CA ASN A 74 -4.16 -7.83 11.82
C ASN A 74 -5.58 -7.49 11.35
N GLU A 75 -6.39 -6.95 12.26
CA GLU A 75 -7.80 -6.61 11.98
C GLU A 75 -7.94 -5.51 10.92
N GLU A 76 -7.15 -4.44 11.01
CA GLU A 76 -7.19 -3.32 10.05
C GLU A 76 -6.84 -3.79 8.62
N LEU A 77 -5.81 -4.63 8.48
CA LEU A 77 -5.44 -5.21 7.18
C LEU A 77 -6.51 -6.19 6.68
N ARG A 78 -7.17 -6.92 7.57
CA ARG A 78 -8.27 -7.80 7.21
C ARG A 78 -9.45 -6.99 6.68
N GLU A 79 -9.84 -5.93 7.37
CA GLU A 79 -10.91 -5.01 6.96
C GLU A 79 -10.58 -4.35 5.63
N LEU A 80 -9.34 -3.89 5.44
CA LEU A 80 -8.87 -3.33 4.18
C LEU A 80 -9.01 -4.34 3.01
N MET A 81 -8.81 -5.63 3.25
CA MET A 81 -8.90 -6.67 2.23
C MET A 81 -10.34 -7.15 1.96
N THR A 82 -11.21 -7.15 2.98
CA THR A 82 -12.62 -7.53 2.81
C THR A 82 -13.48 -6.37 2.33
N GLY A 83 -13.03 -5.12 2.51
CA GLY A 83 -13.82 -3.93 2.24
C GLY A 83 -15.03 -3.78 3.18
N GLU A 84 -15.08 -4.58 4.25
CA GLU A 84 -16.10 -4.47 5.29
C GLU A 84 -15.62 -3.46 6.34
N ASP A 85 -16.14 -2.24 6.30
CA ASP A 85 -15.94 -1.30 7.40
C ASP A 85 -16.89 -1.64 8.55
N ARG A 86 -16.39 -2.40 9.54
CA ARG A 86 -17.17 -2.81 10.72
C ARG A 86 -17.28 -1.71 11.77
N SER A 87 -16.58 -0.59 11.60
CA SER A 87 -16.65 0.53 12.53
C SER A 87 -18.00 1.25 12.49
N ILE A 88 -18.73 1.16 11.36
CA ILE A 88 -20.08 1.71 11.20
C ILE A 88 -21.15 0.89 11.96
N GLY A 89 -20.90 -0.40 12.22
CA GLY A 89 -21.87 -1.29 12.87
C GLY A 89 -21.90 -1.24 14.41
N LYS A 90 -21.06 -0.42 15.06
CA LYS A 90 -21.00 -0.31 16.54
C LYS A 90 -21.79 0.88 17.11
N HIS A 91 -22.44 1.69 16.27
CA HIS A 91 -23.13 2.91 16.69
C HIS A 91 -24.61 3.00 16.26
N ILE A 92 -25.25 1.88 15.95
CA ILE A 92 -26.71 1.80 15.75
C ILE A 92 -27.30 0.79 16.72
#